data_AF-A0A9X3X240-F1
#
_entry.id   AF-A0A9X3X240-F1
#
_cell.length_a   1.000
_cell.length_b   1.000
_cell.length_c   1.000
_cell.angle_alpha   90.00
_cell.angle_beta   90.00
_cell.angle_gamma   90.00
#
_symmetry.space_group_name_H-M   'P 1'
#
loop_
_entity.id
_entity.type
_entity.pdbx_description
1 polymer ?
#
loop_
_entity_poly.entity_id
_entity_poly.type
_entity_poly.pdbx_seq_one_letter_code
_entity_poly.pdbx_strand_id
1 'polypeptide(L)'
;MTRRKKLFAVAIALPIAVAVGVGLKVRRAVSDPLGADACDKDLAAVFELCEAGGEICEKPPEGQEEACQAGCVMARCPNHVACTELDPIWCKPCEDEEGALHWSITLEVSDRCKPSPDLSTWNLAGWKAYSDCFVAETERRCPALKDKPQWYLPPDRRQ
;
A
#
# COMPACT_ATOMS: atom_id res chain seq x y z
N MET A 1 -16.90 13.33 -35.44
CA MET A 1 -17.76 14.51 -35.21
C MET A 1 -18.98 13.99 -34.45
N THR A 2 -19.37 14.39 -33.24
CA THR A 2 -19.50 15.74 -32.67
C THR A 2 -19.53 15.70 -31.13
N ARG A 3 -18.96 16.77 -30.56
CA ARG A 3 -18.96 17.29 -29.19
C ARG A 3 -20.25 17.14 -28.37
N ARG A 4 -20.09 16.97 -27.05
CA ARG A 4 -20.79 17.63 -25.90
C ARG A 4 -20.10 17.08 -24.62
N LYS A 5 -19.31 17.76 -23.76
CA LYS A 5 -19.22 19.13 -23.20
C LYS A 5 -20.49 19.62 -22.50
N LYS A 6 -20.60 19.37 -21.18
CA LYS A 6 -21.19 20.22 -20.13
C LYS A 6 -20.45 19.90 -18.81
N LEU A 7 -19.51 20.73 -18.35
CA LEU A 7 -19.66 21.99 -17.60
C LEU A 7 -20.12 21.78 -16.15
N PHE A 8 -19.16 21.69 -15.23
CA PHE A 8 -19.17 22.42 -13.96
C PHE A 8 -17.72 22.76 -13.60
N ALA A 9 -17.29 23.92 -14.08
CA ALA A 9 -16.19 24.70 -13.53
C ALA A 9 -16.79 25.99 -12.95
N VAL A 10 -16.02 26.71 -12.11
CA VAL A 10 -16.33 27.93 -11.33
C VAL A 10 -16.60 27.57 -9.86
N ALA A 11 -15.82 27.99 -8.86
CA ALA A 11 -14.75 28.99 -8.80
C ALA A 11 -13.88 28.77 -7.55
N ILE A 12 -12.55 28.85 -7.73
CA ILE A 12 -11.69 29.44 -6.71
C ILE A 12 -10.80 30.45 -7.46
N ALA A 13 -11.03 31.73 -7.16
CA ALA A 13 -10.31 32.84 -7.75
C ALA A 13 -8.91 32.97 -7.12
N LEU A 14 -7.93 33.19 -7.99
CA LEU A 14 -6.50 33.43 -7.78
C LEU A 14 -6.19 34.63 -6.85
N PRO A 15 -4.93 34.75 -6.40
CA PRO A 15 -4.06 35.65 -7.15
C PRO A 15 -2.77 35.00 -7.65
N ILE A 16 -2.43 35.44 -8.86
CA ILE A 16 -1.26 35.12 -9.67
C ILE A 16 -0.01 35.69 -9.00
N ALA A 17 1.01 34.85 -8.78
CA ALA A 17 2.40 35.29 -8.73
C ALA A 17 3.16 34.59 -9.87
N VAL A 18 3.45 35.37 -10.91
CA VAL A 18 4.31 34.97 -12.02
C VAL A 18 5.74 34.93 -11.50
N ALA A 19 6.33 33.73 -11.43
CA ALA A 19 7.77 33.54 -11.42
C ALA A 19 8.15 32.71 -12.64
N VAL A 20 8.60 33.41 -13.68
CA VAL A 20 9.32 32.82 -14.82
C VAL A 20 10.66 32.35 -14.29
N GLY A 21 10.83 31.04 -14.16
CA GLY A 21 12.05 30.39 -13.67
C GLY A 21 12.36 29.16 -14.49
N VAL A 22 13.32 29.32 -15.39
CA VAL A 22 13.91 28.30 -16.25
C VAL A 22 14.36 27.08 -15.43
N GLY A 23 13.96 25.88 -15.89
CA GLY A 23 14.72 24.64 -15.72
C GLY A 23 15.09 24.21 -14.29
N LEU A 24 14.21 23.43 -13.67
CA LEU A 24 14.65 22.35 -12.79
C LEU A 24 13.78 21.12 -13.04
N LYS A 25 14.23 20.27 -13.97
CA LYS A 25 13.97 18.84 -13.84
C LYS A 25 14.66 18.41 -12.55
N VAL A 26 13.95 18.50 -11.43
CA VAL A 26 14.33 17.78 -10.23
C VAL A 26 14.15 16.31 -10.59
N ARG A 27 15.22 15.68 -11.07
CA ARG A 27 15.40 14.24 -10.89
C ARG A 27 15.35 14.06 -9.38
N ARG A 28 14.15 13.79 -8.84
CA ARG A 28 13.98 13.47 -7.43
C ARG A 28 14.85 12.23 -7.23
N ALA A 29 15.88 12.40 -6.42
CA ALA A 29 16.83 11.35 -6.14
C ALA A 29 16.04 10.16 -5.61
N VAL A 30 16.02 9.11 -6.42
CA VAL A 30 15.75 7.75 -5.98
C VAL A 30 16.67 7.53 -4.78
N SER A 31 16.13 6.96 -3.68
CA SER A 31 16.83 6.61 -2.45
C SER A 31 16.87 7.69 -1.35
N ASP A 32 15.70 8.05 -0.81
CA ASP A 32 15.60 8.27 0.64
C ASP A 32 14.43 7.41 1.14
N PRO A 33 14.62 6.54 2.13
CA PRO A 33 13.51 5.83 2.73
C PRO A 33 12.62 6.89 3.36
N LEU A 34 11.46 7.15 2.74
CA LEU A 34 10.48 8.13 3.22
C LEU A 34 10.25 7.89 4.71
N GLY A 35 10.85 8.73 5.55
CA GLY A 35 10.75 8.64 6.99
C GLY A 35 9.37 9.13 7.45
N ALA A 36 9.14 9.10 8.76
CA ALA A 36 7.91 9.66 9.35
C ALA A 36 7.63 11.12 8.90
N ASP A 37 8.66 11.86 8.48
CA ASP A 37 8.51 13.22 7.99
C ASP A 37 7.78 13.32 6.64
N ALA A 38 7.79 12.27 5.82
CA ALA A 38 7.06 12.22 4.56
C ALA A 38 5.55 12.14 4.80
N CYS A 39 5.12 11.42 5.84
CA CYS A 39 3.70 11.34 6.20
C CYS A 39 3.10 12.71 6.54
N ASP A 40 3.85 13.56 7.24
CA ASP A 40 3.39 14.89 7.66
C ASP A 40 3.59 15.96 6.58
N LYS A 41 4.64 15.85 5.75
CA LYS A 41 5.04 16.90 4.80
C LYS A 41 4.58 16.65 3.37
N ASP A 42 4.49 15.39 2.96
CA ASP A 42 4.25 14.99 1.57
C ASP A 42 3.55 13.62 1.51
N LEU A 43 2.34 13.55 2.09
CA LEU A 43 1.54 12.33 2.08
C LEU A 43 1.27 11.85 0.64
N ALA A 44 1.18 12.77 -0.33
CA ALA A 44 1.04 12.43 -1.74
C ALA A 44 2.20 11.57 -2.27
N ALA A 45 3.44 11.89 -1.90
CA ALA A 45 4.59 11.06 -2.26
C ALA A 45 4.53 9.64 -1.65
N VAL A 46 3.89 9.47 -0.48
CA VAL A 46 3.65 8.15 0.09
C VAL A 46 2.63 7.37 -0.74
N PHE A 47 1.55 8.02 -1.19
CA PHE A 47 0.57 7.40 -2.10
C PHE A 47 1.20 7.00 -3.44
N GLU A 48 2.08 7.83 -4.01
CA GLU A 48 2.83 7.52 -5.25
C GLU A 48 3.75 6.31 -5.05
N LEU A 49 4.46 6.24 -3.91
CA LEU A 49 5.33 5.10 -3.62
C LEU A 49 4.55 3.79 -3.41
N CYS A 50 3.32 3.89 -2.90
CA CYS A 50 2.43 2.76 -2.68
C CYS A 50 1.54 2.42 -3.89
N GLU A 51 1.69 3.11 -5.02
CA GLU A 51 0.86 2.91 -6.21
C GLU A 51 0.88 1.44 -6.68
N ALA A 52 -0.27 0.95 -7.15
CA ALA A 52 -0.37 -0.38 -7.71
C ALA A 52 0.55 -0.55 -8.94
N GLY A 53 1.28 -1.66 -9.01
CA GLY A 53 2.38 -1.85 -9.96
C GLY A 53 3.71 -1.24 -9.52
N GLY A 54 3.76 -0.59 -8.35
CA GLY A 54 4.98 -0.11 -7.71
C GLY A 54 5.76 -1.19 -6.97
N GLU A 55 6.86 -0.83 -6.31
CA GLU A 55 7.77 -1.80 -5.65
C GLU A 55 7.11 -2.62 -4.53
N ILE A 56 6.11 -2.05 -3.84
CA ILE A 56 5.43 -2.70 -2.71
C ILE A 56 4.21 -3.51 -3.20
N CYS A 57 3.44 -2.93 -4.11
CA CYS A 57 2.23 -3.52 -4.69
C CYS A 57 2.48 -3.94 -6.15
N GLU A 58 3.55 -4.69 -6.41
CA GLU A 58 4.00 -4.98 -7.79
C GLU A 58 2.96 -5.76 -8.60
N LYS A 59 2.33 -6.76 -7.95
CA LYS A 59 1.36 -7.67 -8.59
C LYS A 59 0.28 -8.11 -7.60
N PRO A 60 -0.57 -7.20 -7.08
CA PRO A 60 -1.73 -7.59 -6.29
C PRO A 60 -2.69 -8.44 -7.15
N PRO A 61 -3.50 -9.31 -6.54
CA PRO A 61 -4.60 -9.97 -7.23
C PRO A 61 -5.57 -8.96 -7.85
N GLU A 62 -6.21 -9.34 -8.96
CA GLU A 62 -7.19 -8.49 -9.64
C GLU A 62 -8.32 -8.07 -8.67
N GLY A 63 -8.60 -6.77 -8.62
CA GLY A 63 -9.60 -6.19 -7.72
C GLY A 63 -9.09 -5.87 -6.31
N GLN A 64 -7.81 -6.13 -6.02
CA GLN A 64 -7.18 -5.83 -4.72
C GLN A 64 -6.09 -4.74 -4.83
N GLU A 65 -5.97 -4.08 -5.98
CA GLU A 65 -4.97 -3.03 -6.24
C GLU A 65 -5.11 -1.87 -5.24
N GLU A 66 -6.33 -1.35 -5.08
CA GLU A 66 -6.62 -0.25 -4.16
C GLU A 66 -6.38 -0.66 -2.70
N ALA A 67 -6.72 -1.90 -2.34
CA ALA A 67 -6.54 -2.43 -0.99
C ALA A 67 -5.05 -2.57 -0.64
N CYS A 68 -4.24 -3.04 -1.59
CA CYS A 68 -2.79 -3.09 -1.44
C CYS A 68 -2.20 -1.69 -1.25
N GLN A 69 -2.56 -0.74 -2.12
CA GLN A 69 -2.07 0.64 -2.01
C GLN A 69 -2.47 1.26 -0.66
N ALA A 70 -3.74 1.14 -0.27
CA ALA A 70 -4.24 1.65 1.00
C ALA A 70 -3.53 1.00 2.20
N GLY A 71 -3.30 -0.31 2.16
CA GLY A 71 -2.54 -1.01 3.20
C GLY A 71 -1.08 -0.59 3.29
N CYS A 72 -0.42 -0.33 2.16
CA CYS A 72 0.94 0.23 2.13
C CYS A 72 0.98 1.63 2.77
N VAL A 73 0.01 2.49 2.46
CA VAL A 73 -0.10 3.82 3.11
C VAL A 73 -0.38 3.67 4.60
N MET A 74 -1.27 2.76 5.00
CA MET A 74 -1.57 2.49 6.42
C MET A 74 -0.36 1.99 7.20
N ALA A 75 0.45 1.09 6.62
CA ALA A 75 1.67 0.60 7.26
C ALA A 75 2.72 1.72 7.46
N ARG A 76 2.82 2.66 6.51
CA ARG A 76 3.80 3.75 6.56
C ARG A 76 3.33 4.94 7.40
N CYS A 77 2.07 5.32 7.26
CA CYS A 77 1.49 6.54 7.83
C CYS A 77 0.20 6.25 8.60
N PRO A 78 0.20 5.39 9.63
CA PRO A 78 -1.01 4.93 10.31
C PRO A 78 -1.79 6.05 11.02
N ASN A 79 -1.14 7.17 11.36
CA ASN A 79 -1.81 8.31 12.01
C ASN A 79 -2.55 9.23 11.02
N HIS A 80 -2.28 9.10 9.72
CA HIS A 80 -2.88 9.94 8.67
C HIS A 80 -4.03 9.24 7.94
N VAL A 81 -4.18 7.94 8.18
CA VAL A 81 -5.29 7.15 7.65
C VAL A 81 -6.13 6.65 8.81
N ALA A 82 -7.39 7.05 8.83
CA ALA A 82 -8.35 6.60 9.81
C ALA A 82 -9.48 5.89 9.07
N CYS A 83 -10.09 4.90 9.72
CA CYS A 83 -11.40 4.42 9.32
C CYS A 83 -12.38 5.59 9.39
N THR A 84 -12.70 6.15 8.23
CA THR A 84 -13.78 7.09 8.04
C THR A 84 -14.78 6.39 7.14
N GLU A 85 -16.07 6.38 7.51
CA GLU A 85 -17.11 5.68 6.75
C GLU A 85 -17.27 6.16 5.29
N LEU A 86 -16.53 7.21 4.89
CA LEU A 86 -16.47 7.74 3.54
C LEU A 86 -15.79 6.79 2.55
N ASP A 87 -14.80 6.04 3.01
CA ASP A 87 -14.10 5.06 2.19
C ASP A 87 -13.98 3.75 2.99
N PRO A 88 -14.78 2.72 2.64
CA PRO A 88 -14.88 1.50 3.43
C PRO A 88 -13.58 0.68 3.45
N ILE A 89 -12.63 0.94 2.54
CA ILE A 89 -11.37 0.21 2.44
C ILE A 89 -10.56 0.30 3.75
N TRP A 90 -10.65 1.44 4.45
CA TRP A 90 -9.95 1.71 5.71
C TRP A 90 -10.63 1.07 6.93
N CYS A 91 -11.90 0.68 6.78
CA CYS A 91 -12.75 0.19 7.85
C CYS A 91 -13.00 -1.32 7.80
N LYS A 92 -12.63 -1.99 6.71
CA LYS A 92 -12.74 -3.43 6.56
C LYS A 92 -11.95 -4.16 7.67
N PRO A 93 -12.47 -5.29 8.18
CA PRO A 93 -11.80 -6.05 9.22
C PRO A 93 -10.50 -6.67 8.71
N CYS A 94 -9.60 -7.08 9.61
CA CYS A 94 -8.24 -7.47 9.26
C CYS A 94 -8.15 -8.72 8.37
N GLU A 95 -9.17 -9.57 8.39
CA GLU A 95 -9.26 -10.78 7.59
C GLU A 95 -9.87 -10.55 6.20
N ASP A 96 -10.33 -9.35 5.89
CA ASP A 96 -10.89 -8.98 4.58
C ASP A 96 -9.76 -8.49 3.66
N GLU A 97 -9.46 -9.26 2.62
CA GLU A 97 -8.40 -8.99 1.64
C GLU A 97 -8.65 -7.75 0.77
N GLU A 98 -9.88 -7.24 0.75
CA GLU A 98 -10.21 -5.96 0.12
C GLU A 98 -9.96 -4.77 1.07
N GLY A 99 -9.47 -5.02 2.28
CA GLY A 99 -9.27 -4.01 3.32
C GLY A 99 -7.81 -3.57 3.47
N ALA A 100 -7.61 -2.28 3.75
CA ALA A 100 -6.30 -1.71 3.99
C ALA A 100 -5.58 -2.37 5.20
N LEU A 101 -6.33 -2.73 6.24
CA LEU A 101 -5.75 -3.35 7.45
C LEU A 101 -5.17 -4.73 7.17
N HIS A 102 -5.80 -5.53 6.31
CA HIS A 102 -5.26 -6.82 5.88
C HIS A 102 -3.88 -6.64 5.25
N TRP A 103 -3.79 -5.75 4.25
CA TRP A 103 -2.56 -5.48 3.52
C TRP A 103 -1.47 -4.83 4.38
N SER A 104 -1.83 -3.90 5.27
CA SER A 104 -0.86 -3.32 6.22
C SER A 104 -0.21 -4.39 7.09
N ILE A 105 -1.01 -5.33 7.63
CA ILE A 105 -0.49 -6.43 8.45
C ILE A 105 0.41 -7.33 7.62
N THR A 106 -0.02 -7.77 6.43
CA THR A 106 0.76 -8.70 5.61
C THR A 106 2.07 -8.09 5.12
N LEU A 107 2.08 -6.82 4.72
CA LEU A 107 3.29 -6.10 4.31
C LEU A 107 4.30 -5.99 5.47
N GLU A 108 3.86 -5.52 6.64
CA GLU A 108 4.74 -5.37 7.80
C GLU A 108 5.27 -6.72 8.32
N VAL A 109 4.43 -7.76 8.30
CA VAL A 109 4.85 -9.11 8.69
C VAL A 109 5.80 -9.69 7.65
N SER A 110 5.54 -9.49 6.35
CA SER A 110 6.45 -9.93 5.29
C SER A 110 7.85 -9.33 5.48
N ASP A 111 7.93 -8.02 5.70
CA ASP A 111 9.22 -7.35 5.92
C ASP A 111 9.90 -7.79 7.21
N ARG A 112 9.15 -8.04 8.28
CA ARG A 112 9.69 -8.58 9.54
C ARG A 112 10.23 -10.00 9.40
N CYS A 113 9.53 -10.85 8.66
CA CYS A 113 9.83 -12.28 8.57
C CYS A 113 10.90 -12.62 7.52
N LYS A 114 11.24 -11.70 6.60
CA LYS A 114 12.31 -11.90 5.61
C LYS A 114 13.67 -12.03 6.32
N PRO A 115 14.36 -13.19 6.29
CA PRO A 115 15.71 -13.34 6.84
C PRO A 115 16.78 -12.49 6.13
N SER A 116 16.55 -12.14 4.86
CA SER A 116 17.46 -11.35 4.01
C SER A 116 16.65 -10.69 2.89
N PRO A 117 17.03 -9.47 2.45
CA PRO A 117 16.39 -8.81 1.31
C PRO A 117 16.65 -9.53 -0.02
N ASP A 118 17.72 -10.33 -0.13
CA ASP A 118 18.06 -11.06 -1.34
C ASP A 118 17.42 -12.46 -1.36
N LEU A 119 16.23 -12.55 -1.97
CA LEU A 119 15.48 -13.79 -2.13
C LEU A 119 16.24 -14.87 -2.94
N SER A 120 17.20 -14.47 -3.79
CA SER A 120 17.95 -15.42 -4.63
C SER A 120 18.89 -16.32 -3.83
N THR A 121 19.21 -15.93 -2.60
CA THR A 121 20.08 -16.67 -1.68
C THR A 121 19.33 -17.66 -0.79
N TRP A 122 18.00 -17.70 -0.88
CA TRP A 122 17.19 -18.49 0.04
C TRP A 122 17.16 -19.96 -0.37
N ASN A 123 17.52 -20.83 0.57
CA ASN A 123 17.32 -22.27 0.46
C ASN A 123 15.92 -22.67 0.96
N LEU A 124 15.56 -23.96 0.80
CA LEU A 124 14.25 -24.49 1.24
C LEU A 124 13.98 -24.24 2.74
N ALA A 125 15.00 -24.31 3.59
CA ALA A 125 14.84 -24.06 5.02
C ALA A 125 14.52 -22.59 5.31
N GLY A 126 15.14 -21.65 4.59
CA GLY A 126 14.84 -20.22 4.66
C GLY A 126 13.41 -19.91 4.21
N TRP A 127 12.97 -20.50 3.10
CA TRP A 127 11.58 -20.39 2.64
C TRP A 127 10.58 -20.92 3.66
N LYS A 128 10.88 -22.08 4.27
CA LYS A 128 10.02 -22.64 5.31
C LYS A 128 9.96 -21.74 6.54
N ALA A 129 11.11 -21.26 7.03
CA ALA A 129 11.16 -20.37 8.20
C ALA A 129 10.39 -19.06 7.97
N TYR A 130 10.51 -18.48 6.77
CA TYR A 130 9.71 -17.33 6.37
C TYR A 130 8.21 -17.65 6.38
N SER A 131 7.80 -18.75 5.75
CA SER A 131 6.38 -19.16 5.69
C SER A 131 5.80 -19.39 7.08
N ASP A 132 6.50 -20.11 7.94
CA ASP A 132 6.07 -20.38 9.32
C ASP A 132 5.96 -19.07 10.13
N CYS A 133 6.94 -18.16 10.00
CA CYS A 133 6.92 -16.84 10.64
C CYS A 133 5.75 -15.99 10.12
N PHE A 134 5.59 -15.92 8.79
CA PHE A 134 4.59 -15.09 8.15
C PHE A 134 3.18 -15.50 8.56
N VAL A 135 2.88 -16.80 8.53
CA VAL A 135 1.58 -17.33 8.96
C VAL A 135 1.35 -17.03 10.45
N ALA A 136 2.29 -17.39 11.31
CA ALA A 136 2.14 -17.24 12.75
C ALA A 136 1.98 -15.76 13.19
N GLU A 137 2.80 -14.85 12.65
CA GLU A 137 2.74 -13.43 13.01
C GLU A 137 1.51 -12.73 12.41
N THR A 138 1.08 -13.10 11.20
CA THR A 138 -0.16 -12.55 10.63
C THR A 138 -1.37 -13.00 11.44
N GLU A 139 -1.46 -14.29 11.81
CA GLU A 139 -2.54 -14.78 12.68
C GLU A 139 -2.49 -14.22 14.10
N ARG A 140 -1.30 -13.87 14.61
CA ARG A 140 -1.16 -13.18 15.89
C ARG A 140 -1.75 -11.77 15.84
N ARG A 141 -1.59 -11.07 14.71
CA ARG A 141 -2.10 -9.70 14.49
C ARG A 141 -3.54 -9.65 14.01
N CYS A 142 -3.98 -10.68 13.29
CA CYS A 142 -5.35 -10.87 12.85
C CYS A 142 -5.84 -12.28 13.23
N PRO A 143 -6.32 -12.47 14.48
CA PRO A 143 -6.75 -13.78 14.96
C PRO A 143 -7.88 -14.42 14.13
N ALA A 144 -8.71 -13.61 13.48
CA ALA A 144 -9.80 -14.07 12.62
C ALA A 144 -9.32 -14.90 11.40
N LEU A 145 -8.05 -14.77 11.00
CA LEU A 145 -7.48 -15.58 9.92
C LEU A 145 -7.30 -17.05 10.31
N LYS A 146 -7.23 -17.39 11.60
CA LYS A 146 -7.13 -18.79 12.06
C LYS A 146 -8.31 -19.65 11.62
N ASP A 147 -9.47 -19.03 11.45
CA ASP A 147 -10.71 -19.68 11.01
C ASP A 147 -10.86 -19.70 9.48
N LYS A 148 -9.90 -19.12 8.74
CA LYS A 148 -9.89 -19.07 7.27
C LYS A 148 -8.82 -20.02 6.71
N PRO A 149 -9.15 -21.26 6.30
CA PRO A 149 -8.15 -22.17 5.77
C PRO A 149 -7.47 -21.56 4.54
N GLN A 150 -6.16 -21.79 4.42
CA GLN A 150 -5.36 -21.40 3.24
C GLN A 150 -5.37 -19.89 2.90
N TRP A 151 -5.71 -19.00 3.85
CA TRP A 151 -5.70 -17.55 3.65
C TRP A 151 -4.36 -17.02 3.11
N TYR A 152 -3.26 -17.68 3.47
CA TYR A 152 -1.89 -17.36 3.05
C TYR A 152 -1.56 -17.77 1.61
N LEU A 153 -2.46 -18.49 0.94
CA LEU A 153 -2.34 -18.78 -0.49
C LEU A 153 -3.06 -17.72 -1.31
N PRO A 154 -2.62 -17.44 -2.55
CA PRO A 154 -3.37 -16.64 -3.50
C PRO A 154 -4.81 -17.18 -3.70
N PRO A 155 -5.82 -16.32 -3.92
CA PRO A 155 -7.22 -16.75 -4.06
C PRO A 155 -7.45 -17.84 -5.11
N ASP A 156 -6.72 -17.82 -6.23
CA ASP A 156 -6.79 -18.81 -7.31
C ASP A 156 -6.29 -20.21 -6.92
N ARG A 157 -5.66 -20.35 -5.75
CA ARG A 157 -5.08 -21.61 -5.25
C ARG A 157 -5.76 -22.16 -4.00
N ARG A 158 -6.78 -21.49 -3.49
CA ARG A 158 -7.56 -21.94 -2.33
C ARG A 158 -8.57 -23.01 -2.78
N GLN A 159 -8.77 -24.03 -1.95
CA GLN A 159 -9.72 -25.14 -2.20
C GLN A 159 -11.02 -24.97 -1.43
#